data_AF-A0A366X8E1-F1
#
_entry.id   AF-A0A366X8E1-F1
#
_cell.length_a   1.000
_cell.length_b   1.000
_cell.length_c   1.000
_cell.angle_alpha   90.00
_cell.angle_beta   90.00
_cell.angle_gamma   90.00
#
_symmetry.space_group_name_H-M   'P 1'
#
loop_
_entity.id
_entity.type
_entity.pdbx_description
1 polymer ?
#
loop_
_entity_poly.entity_id
_entity_poly.type
_entity_poly.pdbx_seq_one_letter_code
_entity_poly.pdbx_strand_id
1 'polypeptide(L)'
;MNALSLFTLDLLEELSLRHDDQERWEFTLDRLTEIGFNALNMLCFTPETGAIHWVRSSMSKGWLNRYDSQGYAEADPMLAQVQNGKESLYVQAASLRSADGHSSKALGLNHDLEKAG
;
A
#
# COMPACT_ATOMS: atom_id res chain seq x y z
N MET A 1 1.98 29.87 -1.31
CA MET A 1 1.80 28.42 -1.10
C MET A 1 1.90 27.74 -2.45
N ASN A 2 2.57 26.59 -2.57
CA ASN A 2 2.62 25.86 -3.84
C ASN A 2 1.38 24.96 -3.99
N ALA A 3 1.13 24.44 -5.20
CA ALA A 3 -0.05 23.63 -5.50
C ALA A 3 -0.16 22.37 -4.62
N LEU A 4 0.99 21.77 -4.29
CA LEU A 4 1.06 20.60 -3.40
C LEU A 4 0.64 20.95 -1.97
N SER A 5 1.11 22.07 -1.43
CA SER A 5 0.73 22.53 -0.08
C SER A 5 -0.76 22.84 0.02
N LEU A 6 -1.36 23.42 -1.03
CA LEU A 6 -2.80 23.67 -1.08
C LEU A 6 -3.57 22.35 -1.09
N PHE A 7 -3.21 21.41 -1.97
CA PHE A 7 -3.83 20.08 -2.02
C PHE A 7 -3.77 19.37 -0.65
N THR A 8 -2.62 19.39 0.03
CA THR A 8 -2.47 18.75 1.34
C THR A 8 -3.34 19.41 2.41
N LEU A 9 -3.42 20.74 2.43
CA LEU A 9 -4.25 21.45 3.40
C LEU A 9 -5.74 21.20 3.14
N ASP A 10 -6.18 21.27 1.88
CA ASP A 10 -7.57 21.00 1.49
C ASP A 10 -7.94 19.56 1.88
N LEU A 11 -7.07 18.59 1.61
CA LEU A 11 -7.27 17.18 1.99
C LEU A 11 -7.42 17.03 3.51
N LEU A 12 -6.58 17.71 4.30
CA LEU A 12 -6.61 17.63 5.77
C LEU A 12 -7.85 18.31 6.36
N GLU A 13 -8.22 19.49 5.84
CA GLU A 13 -9.42 20.22 6.26
C GLU A 13 -10.66 19.38 5.98
N GLU A 14 -10.77 18.84 4.76
CA GLU A 14 -11.88 17.98 4.37
C GLU A 14 -11.96 16.68 5.16
N LEU A 15 -10.82 16.02 5.43
CA LEU A 15 -10.79 14.83 6.28
C LEU A 15 -11.24 15.14 7.72
N SER A 16 -10.93 16.33 8.23
CA SER A 16 -11.28 16.73 9.60
C SER A 16 -12.78 16.90 9.82
N LEU A 17 -13.52 17.22 8.76
CA LEU A 17 -14.98 17.40 8.77
C LEU A 17 -15.75 16.08 8.70
N ARG A 18 -15.09 14.99 8.31
CA ARG A 18 -15.68 13.65 8.21
C ARG A 18 -15.42 12.90 9.51
N HIS A 19 -16.42 12.22 10.06
CA HIS A 19 -16.30 11.51 11.35
C HIS A 19 -16.56 10.00 11.24
N ASP A 20 -17.11 9.55 10.12
CA ASP A 20 -17.32 8.14 9.83
C ASP A 20 -16.09 7.52 9.14
N ASP A 21 -15.73 6.31 9.53
CA ASP A 21 -14.56 5.60 9.00
C ASP A 21 -14.73 5.21 7.53
N GLN A 22 -15.93 4.80 7.13
CA GLN A 22 -16.23 4.45 5.74
C GLN A 22 -16.18 5.69 4.85
N GLU A 23 -16.80 6.79 5.29
CA GLU A 23 -16.78 8.06 4.57
C GLU A 23 -15.36 8.61 4.38
N ARG A 24 -14.52 8.55 5.42
CA ARG A 24 -13.11 8.96 5.34
C ARG A 24 -12.32 8.11 4.35
N TRP A 25 -12.57 6.80 4.34
CA TRP A 25 -11.92 5.88 3.43
C TRP A 25 -12.30 6.17 1.97
N GLU A 26 -13.60 6.27 1.67
CA GLU A 26 -14.10 6.56 0.33
C GLU A 26 -13.57 7.90 -0.17
N PHE A 27 -13.65 8.95 0.66
CA PHE A 27 -13.09 10.25 0.33
C PHE A 27 -11.59 10.17 0.01
N THR A 28 -10.81 9.46 0.82
CA THR A 28 -9.36 9.32 0.58
C THR A 28 -9.08 8.63 -0.76
N LEU A 29 -9.82 7.57 -1.09
CA LEU A 29 -9.68 6.87 -2.37
C LEU A 29 -9.98 7.76 -3.57
N ASP A 30 -11.05 8.55 -3.50
CA ASP A 30 -11.42 9.48 -4.57
C ASP A 30 -10.30 10.51 -4.81
N ARG A 31 -9.80 11.13 -3.73
CA ARG A 31 -8.72 12.13 -3.80
C ARG A 31 -7.41 11.55 -4.32
N LEU A 32 -7.06 10.32 -3.95
CA LEU A 32 -5.87 9.63 -4.45
C LEU A 32 -5.98 9.28 -5.93
N THR A 33 -7.18 8.91 -6.38
CA THR A 33 -7.45 8.59 -7.79
C THR A 33 -7.26 9.82 -8.68
N GLU A 34 -7.68 11.01 -8.22
CA GLU A 34 -7.49 12.28 -8.94
C GLU A 34 -6.01 12.60 -9.25
N ILE A 35 -5.08 12.11 -8.42
CA ILE A 35 -3.64 12.31 -8.58
C ILE A 35 -2.90 11.07 -9.14
N GLY A 36 -3.65 10.08 -9.64
CA GLY A 36 -3.12 8.95 -10.41
C GLY A 36 -2.72 7.72 -9.59
N PHE A 37 -3.14 7.60 -8.34
CA PHE A 37 -2.98 6.38 -7.57
C PHE A 37 -4.12 5.40 -7.89
N ASN A 38 -3.78 4.14 -8.13
CA ASN A 38 -4.78 3.11 -8.46
C ASN A 38 -5.26 2.34 -7.23
N ALA A 39 -4.52 2.40 -6.12
CA ALA A 39 -4.88 1.71 -4.89
C ALA A 39 -4.24 2.31 -3.64
N LEU A 40 -4.89 2.07 -2.50
CA LEU A 40 -4.42 2.35 -1.16
C LEU A 40 -4.47 1.06 -0.33
N ASN A 41 -3.36 0.78 0.35
CA ASN A 41 -3.25 -0.29 1.34
C ASN A 41 -2.83 0.33 2.67
N MET A 42 -3.56 0.01 3.72
CA MET A 42 -3.29 0.46 5.08
C MET A 42 -3.23 -0.73 6.02
N LEU A 43 -2.33 -0.67 6.99
CA LEU A 43 -2.26 -1.64 8.05
C LEU A 43 -1.94 -0.94 9.37
N CYS A 44 -2.38 -1.54 10.47
CA CYS A 44 -1.99 -1.14 11.81
C CYS A 44 -1.24 -2.28 12.47
N PHE A 45 -0.12 -1.95 13.10
CA PHE A 45 0.73 -2.92 13.77
C PHE A 45 1.35 -2.34 15.04
N THR A 46 1.74 -3.23 15.97
CA THR A 46 2.59 -2.89 17.10
C THR A 46 4.05 -2.86 16.65
N PRO A 47 4.74 -1.71 16.68
CA PRO A 47 6.12 -1.62 16.20
C PRO A 47 7.10 -2.54 16.92
N GLU A 48 6.90 -2.79 18.22
CA GLU A 48 7.83 -3.57 19.04
C GLU A 48 7.76 -5.08 18.74
N THR A 49 6.58 -5.57 18.38
CA THR A 49 6.35 -7.01 18.15
C THR A 49 6.13 -7.35 16.69
N GLY A 50 5.90 -6.34 15.85
CA GLY A 50 5.44 -6.49 14.48
C GLY A 50 4.04 -7.09 14.35
N ALA A 51 3.27 -7.18 15.44
CA ALA A 51 1.94 -7.78 15.42
C ALA A 51 0.98 -6.90 14.63
N ILE A 52 0.41 -7.44 13.55
CA ILE A 52 -0.59 -6.78 12.71
C ILE A 52 -1.97 -6.89 13.39
N HIS A 53 -2.63 -5.76 13.62
CA HIS A 53 -3.96 -5.69 14.24
C HIS A 53 -5.08 -5.72 13.19
N TRP A 54 -4.89 -4.98 12.10
CA TRP A 54 -5.82 -4.94 10.99
C TRP A 54 -5.11 -4.52 9.71
N VAL A 55 -5.73 -4.88 8.60
CA VAL A 55 -5.35 -4.48 7.24
C VAL A 55 -6.60 -4.02 6.50
N ARG A 56 -6.46 -2.99 5.67
CA ARG A 56 -7.50 -2.51 4.76
C ARG A 56 -6.88 -2.23 3.40
N SER A 57 -7.52 -2.71 2.35
CA SER A 57 -7.00 -2.64 0.99
C SER A 57 -8.10 -2.24 0.02
N SER A 58 -7.79 -1.33 -0.90
CA SER A 58 -8.65 -1.04 -2.06
C SER A 58 -8.29 -1.91 -3.28
N MET A 59 -7.34 -2.83 -3.14
CA MET A 59 -6.94 -3.72 -4.23
C MET A 59 -8.10 -4.67 -4.58
N SER A 60 -8.18 -5.07 -5.85
CA SER A 60 -9.23 -5.98 -6.29
C SER A 60 -9.19 -7.31 -5.51
N LYS A 61 -10.37 -7.91 -5.31
CA LYS A 61 -10.47 -9.25 -4.70
C LYS A 61 -9.62 -10.30 -5.43
N GLY A 62 -9.52 -10.19 -6.77
CA GLY A 62 -8.70 -11.09 -7.57
C GLY A 62 -7.20 -10.95 -7.25
N TRP A 63 -6.72 -9.73 -7.03
CA TRP A 63 -5.35 -9.49 -6.60
C TRP A 63 -5.11 -9.98 -5.17
N LEU A 64 -6.01 -9.68 -4.23
CA LEU A 64 -5.89 -10.11 -2.83
C LEU A 64 -5.86 -11.64 -2.70
N ASN A 65 -6.72 -12.35 -3.42
CA ASN A 65 -6.71 -13.81 -3.45
C ASN A 65 -5.37 -14.35 -4.00
N ARG A 66 -4.81 -13.68 -5.02
CA ARG A 66 -3.51 -14.07 -5.58
C ARG A 66 -2.40 -13.86 -4.55
N TYR A 67 -2.37 -12.68 -3.93
CA TYR A 67 -1.40 -12.32 -2.91
C TYR A 67 -1.34 -13.35 -1.78
N ASP A 68 -2.51 -13.74 -1.27
CA ASP A 68 -2.65 -14.77 -0.25
C ASP A 68 -2.21 -16.15 -0.76
N SER A 69 -2.74 -16.60 -1.91
CA SER A 69 -2.45 -17.93 -2.46
C SER A 69 -0.98 -18.17 -2.81
N GLN A 70 -0.25 -17.12 -3.16
CA GLN A 70 1.18 -17.19 -3.49
C GLN A 70 2.08 -16.97 -2.26
N GLY A 71 1.50 -16.67 -1.10
CA GLY A 71 2.24 -16.38 0.13
C GLY A 71 3.15 -15.16 -0.01
N TYR A 72 2.72 -14.14 -0.76
CA TYR A 72 3.56 -12.95 -1.03
C TYR A 72 3.92 -12.15 0.22
N ALA A 73 3.11 -12.25 1.28
CA ALA A 73 3.40 -11.62 2.56
C ALA A 73 4.80 -11.92 3.11
N GLU A 74 5.32 -13.14 2.88
CA GLU A 74 6.65 -13.54 3.37
C GLU A 74 7.82 -12.84 2.66
N ALA A 75 7.59 -12.27 1.49
CA ALA A 75 8.60 -11.60 0.68
C ALA A 75 8.24 -10.14 0.39
N ASP A 76 7.21 -9.62 1.04
CA ASP A 76 6.70 -8.27 0.83
C ASP A 76 7.60 -7.24 1.52
N PRO A 77 8.29 -6.36 0.76
CA PRO A 77 9.19 -5.38 1.35
C PRO A 77 8.44 -4.31 2.16
N MET A 78 7.17 -4.05 1.87
CA MET A 78 6.32 -3.14 2.64
C MET A 78 5.97 -3.76 3.98
N LEU A 79 5.64 -5.07 4.03
CA LEU A 79 5.42 -5.76 5.31
C LEU A 79 6.72 -5.93 6.10
N ALA A 80 7.87 -6.08 5.45
CA ALA A 80 9.15 -6.15 6.15
C ALA A 80 9.46 -4.87 6.98
N GLN A 81 8.92 -3.71 6.60
CA GLN A 81 9.06 -2.45 7.37
C GLN A 81 8.42 -2.52 8.76
N VAL A 82 7.42 -3.40 8.95
CA VAL A 82 6.81 -3.65 10.26
C VAL A 82 7.86 -4.04 11.31
N GLN A 83 8.91 -4.74 10.88
CA GLN A 83 10.02 -5.18 11.74
C GLN A 83 11.28 -4.32 11.57
N ASN A 84 11.53 -3.83 10.35
CA ASN A 84 12.81 -3.19 10.00
C ASN A 84 12.86 -1.68 10.24
N GLY A 85 11.73 -1.04 10.54
CA GLY A 85 11.65 0.40 10.80
C GLY A 85 10.80 1.14 9.78
N LYS A 86 10.55 2.43 10.04
CA LYS A 86 9.62 3.27 9.26
C LYS A 86 10.37 4.11 8.24
N GLU A 87 10.80 3.50 7.15
CA GLU A 87 11.33 4.23 5.99
C GLU A 87 10.29 4.34 4.86
N SER A 88 10.38 5.43 4.09
CA SER A 88 9.61 5.52 2.85
C SER A 88 10.25 4.63 1.80
N LEU A 89 9.58 3.55 1.44
CA LEU A 89 10.00 2.65 0.37
C LEU A 89 9.35 3.02 -0.96
N TYR A 90 10.17 3.08 -2.00
CA TYR A 90 9.71 3.19 -3.38
C TYR A 90 10.08 1.91 -4.12
N VAL A 91 9.07 1.17 -4.56
CA VAL A 91 9.25 -0.11 -5.26
C VAL A 91 8.76 0.03 -6.68
N GLN A 92 9.62 -0.29 -7.64
CA GLN A 92 9.24 -0.35 -9.05
C GLN A 92 8.75 -1.76 -9.39
N ALA A 93 7.49 -1.89 -9.81
CA ALA A 93 6.94 -3.16 -10.30
C ALA A 93 7.69 -3.65 -11.54
N ALA A 94 7.71 -4.96 -11.75
CA ALA A 94 8.37 -5.64 -12.87
C ALA A 94 9.86 -5.30 -13.08
N SER A 95 10.56 -4.88 -12.02
CA SER A 95 11.97 -4.49 -12.08
C SER A 95 12.95 -5.60 -11.65
N LEU A 96 12.50 -6.55 -10.83
CA LEU A 96 13.38 -7.62 -10.34
C LEU A 96 13.68 -8.64 -11.45
N ARG A 97 14.94 -9.09 -11.53
CA ARG A 97 15.38 -10.11 -12.48
C ARG A 97 15.68 -11.42 -11.77
N SER A 98 15.34 -12.55 -12.40
CA SER A 98 15.61 -13.87 -11.86
C SER A 98 17.09 -14.17 -11.63
N ALA A 99 17.97 -13.53 -12.40
CA ALA A 99 19.42 -13.68 -12.28
C ALA A 99 20.00 -13.05 -11.00
N ASP A 100 19.26 -12.14 -10.35
CA ASP A 100 19.73 -11.38 -9.19
C ASP A 100 19.57 -12.15 -7.85
N GLY A 101 19.15 -13.43 -7.90
CA GLY A 101 19.12 -14.32 -6.74
C GLY A 101 17.95 -14.10 -5.78
N HIS A 102 16.92 -13.36 -6.20
CA HIS A 102 15.70 -13.14 -5.41
C HIS A 102 14.89 -14.43 -5.23
N SER A 103 14.12 -14.51 -4.14
CA SER A 103 13.19 -15.61 -3.93
C SER A 103 12.10 -15.61 -5.01
N SER A 104 11.53 -16.78 -5.31
CA SER A 104 10.41 -16.90 -6.25
C SER A 104 9.20 -16.06 -5.83
N LYS A 105 8.98 -15.90 -4.52
CA LYS A 105 7.92 -15.06 -3.95
C LYS A 105 8.17 -13.58 -4.21
N ALA A 106 9.41 -13.10 -3.99
CA ALA A 106 9.78 -11.70 -4.25
C ALA A 106 9.65 -11.36 -5.75
N LEU A 107 10.12 -12.26 -6.62
CA LEU A 107 9.97 -12.12 -8.07
C LEU A 107 8.48 -12.11 -8.47
N GLY A 108 7.70 -13.06 -7.95
CA GLY A 108 6.27 -13.16 -8.23
C GLY A 108 5.52 -11.89 -7.82
N LEU A 109 5.69 -11.43 -6.57
CA LEU A 109 5.06 -10.21 -6.07
C LEU A 109 5.44 -9.00 -6.93
N ASN A 110 6.73 -8.81 -7.22
CA ASN A 110 7.20 -7.66 -7.98
C ASN A 110 6.60 -7.59 -9.39
N HIS A 111 6.48 -8.72 -10.07
CA HIS A 111 5.92 -8.78 -11.42
C HIS A 111 4.39 -8.76 -11.43
N ASP A 112 3.72 -9.35 -10.44
CA ASP A 112 2.26 -9.34 -10.38
C ASP A 112 1.68 -8.01 -9.87
N LEU A 113 2.48 -7.17 -9.21
CA LEU A 113 2.11 -5.78 -8.89
C LEU A 113 1.86 -4.92 -10.15
N GLU A 114 2.49 -5.24 -11.28
CA GLU A 114 2.23 -4.54 -12.56
C GLU A 114 0.79 -4.74 -13.04
N LYS A 115 0.19 -5.90 -12.72
CA LYS A 115 -1.16 -6.29 -13.13
C LYS A 115 -2.22 -5.90 -12.09
N ALA A 116 -1.82 -5.18 -11.06
CA ALA A 116 -2.65 -4.91 -9.90
C ALA A 116 -3.44 -3.60 -10.00
N GLY A 117 -3.12 -2.76 -11.00
CA GLY A 117 -3.81 -1.51 -11.34
C GLY A 117 -4.72 -1.65 -12.55
#